data_AF-A0A0U9HCB4-F1
#
_entry.id   AF-A0A0U9HCB4-F1
#
_cell.length_a   1.000
_cell.length_b   1.000
_cell.length_c   1.000
_cell.angle_alpha   90.00
_cell.angle_beta   90.00
_cell.angle_gamma   90.00
#
_symmetry.space_group_name_H-M   'P 1'
#
loop_
_entity.id
_entity.type
_entity.pdbx_description
1 polymer ?
#
loop_
_entity_poly.entity_id
_entity_poly.type
_entity_poly.pdbx_seq_one_letter_code
_entity_poly.pdbx_strand_id
1 'polypeptide(L)'
;MDRILPMSERVPVDETIQALEYIRYERDKDVVKQYFEDVMPFSESTSIKYRRRLFERYLILDEGQVVFTPFLEMISMVESYQTKKEILFYMTVVKTPTLQIVLRDIYSGLLKEKFTKTELMDYLSERMTEHKTSSIEKTLSVLTTILKDFNIINVKEDTIKKEIIYVVNERLRPTNETVAFSLYYEFFEIQDNRIPTTERLHNAETFKYLLIDHILAGRYIKWLVLNNYLEFYKMGSNEQYQFTCSTLNDFVQKVMANVEA
;
A
#
# COMPACT_ATOMS: atom_id res chain seq x y z
N MET A 1 -7.11 -18.01 -12.74
CA MET A 1 -7.02 -17.26 -11.46
C MET A 1 -5.56 -17.12 -11.10
N ASP A 2 -5.14 -15.94 -10.68
CA ASP A 2 -3.76 -15.69 -10.26
C ASP A 2 -3.43 -16.50 -9.00
N ARG A 3 -2.25 -17.10 -8.97
CA ARG A 3 -1.77 -17.92 -7.85
C ARG A 3 -1.41 -17.04 -6.66
N ILE A 4 -1.84 -17.42 -5.46
CA ILE A 4 -1.49 -16.72 -4.23
C ILE A 4 -0.19 -17.30 -3.65
N LEU A 5 0.72 -16.41 -3.26
CA LEU A 5 1.98 -16.78 -2.60
C LEU A 5 1.81 -16.79 -1.08
N PRO A 6 2.49 -17.68 -0.35
CA PRO A 6 2.45 -17.72 1.10
C PRO A 6 2.91 -16.40 1.72
N MET A 7 2.21 -15.95 2.76
CA MET A 7 2.59 -14.80 3.57
C MET A 7 3.01 -15.24 4.96
N SER A 8 4.10 -14.67 5.48
CA SER A 8 4.58 -15.04 6.81
C SER A 8 4.94 -13.89 7.74
N GLU A 9 4.86 -12.65 7.27
CA GLU A 9 5.28 -11.45 7.99
C GLU A 9 4.15 -10.42 8.01
N ARG A 10 3.75 -10.01 9.21
CA ARG A 10 2.86 -8.86 9.45
C ARG A 10 3.61 -7.54 9.24
N VAL A 11 2.88 -6.44 9.27
CA VAL A 11 3.45 -5.08 9.25
C VAL A 11 2.91 -4.34 10.48
N PRO A 12 3.66 -4.31 11.61
CA PRO A 12 3.32 -3.47 12.75
C PRO A 12 3.36 -2.01 12.32
N VAL A 13 2.19 -1.39 12.17
CA VAL A 13 2.07 -0.09 11.48
C VAL A 13 2.85 1.00 12.21
N ASP A 14 2.67 1.11 13.52
CA ASP A 14 3.24 2.18 14.33
C ASP A 14 4.76 2.07 14.40
N GLU A 15 5.27 0.87 14.71
CA GLU A 15 6.70 0.62 14.84
C GLU A 15 7.41 0.69 13.48
N THR A 16 6.73 0.31 12.39
CA THR A 16 7.28 0.48 11.04
C THR A 16 7.36 1.95 10.66
N ILE A 17 6.34 2.76 10.94
CA ILE A 17 6.41 4.22 10.69
C ILE A 17 7.55 4.82 11.52
N GLN A 18 7.60 4.55 12.82
CA GLN A 18 8.66 5.05 13.71
C GLN A 18 10.07 4.68 13.21
N ALA A 19 10.26 3.44 12.76
CA ALA A 19 11.54 2.97 12.24
C ALA A 19 11.92 3.63 10.91
N LEU A 20 10.96 3.89 10.03
CA LEU A 20 11.20 4.59 8.75
C LEU A 20 11.51 6.07 8.97
N GLU A 21 10.83 6.74 9.90
CA GLU A 21 11.09 8.14 10.25
C GLU A 21 12.48 8.36 10.86
N TYR A 22 12.98 7.39 11.62
CA TYR A 22 14.32 7.44 12.20
C TYR A 22 15.43 7.59 11.14
N ILE A 23 15.18 7.12 9.92
CA ILE A 23 16.15 7.13 8.81
C ILE A 23 16.52 8.56 8.37
N ARG A 24 15.67 9.55 8.71
CA ARG A 24 15.99 10.98 8.55
C ARG A 24 17.26 11.38 9.32
N TYR A 25 17.52 10.76 10.45
CA TYR A 25 18.61 11.12 11.37
C TYR A 25 19.82 10.22 11.22
N GLU A 26 19.61 8.97 10.83
CA GLU A 26 20.65 7.95 10.71
C GLU A 26 20.42 7.12 9.45
N ARG A 27 21.47 6.94 8.66
CA ARG A 27 21.40 6.23 7.37
C ARG A 27 22.33 5.03 7.32
N ASP A 28 23.20 4.83 8.30
CA ASP A 28 24.02 3.63 8.40
C ASP A 28 23.15 2.38 8.52
N LYS A 29 23.38 1.42 7.62
CA LYS A 29 22.57 0.21 7.54
C LYS A 29 22.55 -0.56 8.85
N ASP A 30 23.67 -0.67 9.56
CA ASP A 30 23.77 -1.49 10.77
C ASP A 30 23.14 -0.78 11.98
N VAL A 31 23.23 0.55 12.06
CA VAL A 31 22.52 1.33 13.08
C VAL A 31 21.01 1.29 12.84
N VAL A 32 20.55 1.50 11.60
CA VAL A 32 19.13 1.37 11.23
C VAL A 32 18.64 -0.05 11.51
N LYS A 33 19.46 -1.06 11.18
CA LYS A 33 19.14 -2.47 11.45
C LYS A 33 18.87 -2.71 12.93
N GLN A 34 19.74 -2.21 13.81
CA GLN A 34 19.58 -2.35 15.25
C GLN A 34 18.32 -1.65 15.73
N TYR A 35 18.09 -0.40 15.31
CA TYR A 35 16.91 0.36 15.70
C TYR A 35 15.60 -0.34 15.31
N PHE A 36 15.53 -0.91 14.09
CA PHE A 36 14.39 -1.72 13.67
C PHE A 36 14.17 -2.93 14.57
N GLU A 37 15.23 -3.60 15.02
CA GLU A 37 15.10 -4.77 15.90
C GLU A 37 14.62 -4.37 17.31
N ASP A 38 15.02 -3.18 17.79
CA ASP A 38 14.70 -2.65 19.11
C ASP A 38 13.26 -2.15 19.24
N VAL A 39 12.72 -1.50 18.20
CA VAL A 39 11.36 -0.92 18.26
C VAL A 39 10.25 -1.93 17.96
N MET A 40 10.56 -3.05 17.31
CA MET A 40 9.53 -4.02 16.91
C MET A 40 8.86 -4.68 18.13
N PRO A 41 7.53 -4.91 18.09
CA PRO A 41 6.77 -5.39 19.25
C PRO A 41 6.87 -6.92 19.42
N PHE A 42 7.98 -7.53 19.00
CA PHE A 42 8.16 -8.97 18.94
C PHE A 42 9.37 -9.46 19.74
N SER A 43 9.47 -10.77 19.89
CA SER A 43 10.72 -11.39 20.36
C SER A 43 11.87 -11.08 19.40
N GLU A 44 13.09 -11.00 19.92
CA GLU A 44 14.32 -10.74 19.14
C GLU A 44 14.41 -11.62 17.87
N SER A 45 14.17 -12.93 18.02
CA SER A 45 14.16 -13.89 16.90
C SER A 45 13.14 -13.55 15.80
N THR A 46 11.99 -12.99 16.18
CA THR A 46 10.93 -12.57 15.25
C THR A 46 11.27 -11.23 14.63
N SER A 47 11.81 -10.27 15.41
CA SER A 47 12.27 -8.97 14.95
C SER A 47 13.35 -9.10 13.86
N ILE A 48 14.35 -9.97 14.05
CA ILE A 48 15.39 -10.28 13.04
C ILE A 48 14.76 -10.75 11.73
N LYS A 49 13.77 -11.65 11.82
CA LYS A 49 13.09 -12.19 10.64
C LYS A 49 12.30 -11.10 9.91
N TYR A 50 11.57 -10.29 10.65
CA TYR A 50 10.69 -9.25 10.11
C TYR A 50 11.50 -8.12 9.48
N ARG A 51 12.59 -7.69 10.13
CA ARG A 51 13.50 -6.68 9.62
C ARG A 51 13.93 -6.96 8.19
N ARG A 52 14.34 -8.19 7.88
CA ARG A 52 14.76 -8.55 6.52
C ARG A 52 13.69 -8.20 5.48
N ARG A 53 12.43 -8.54 5.73
CA ARG A 53 11.33 -8.24 4.80
C ARG A 53 10.96 -6.76 4.78
N LEU A 54 11.03 -6.06 5.91
CA LEU A 54 10.79 -4.62 5.94
C LEU A 54 11.87 -3.87 5.14
N PHE A 55 13.13 -4.27 5.27
CA PHE A 55 14.24 -3.73 4.46
C PHE A 55 14.00 -3.97 2.98
N GLU A 56 13.70 -5.22 2.59
CA GLU A 56 13.42 -5.57 1.19
C GLU A 56 12.18 -4.85 0.62
N ARG A 57 11.20 -4.48 1.45
CA ARG A 57 9.99 -3.77 1.03
C ARG A 57 10.21 -2.27 0.88
N TYR A 58 10.91 -1.65 1.82
CA TYR A 58 10.86 -0.21 2.02
C TYR A 58 12.19 0.51 1.80
N LEU A 59 13.32 -0.21 1.90
CA LEU A 59 14.64 0.40 1.89
C LEU A 59 15.40 0.04 0.62
N ILE A 60 16.12 1.02 0.09
CA ILE A 60 17.14 0.85 -0.94
C ILE A 60 18.47 1.14 -0.26
N LEU A 61 19.46 0.27 -0.49
CA LEU A 61 20.79 0.42 0.09
C LEU A 61 21.80 0.78 -1.01
N ASP A 62 22.68 1.72 -0.71
CA ASP A 62 23.82 2.09 -1.54
C ASP A 62 25.05 2.23 -0.65
N GLU A 63 26.15 1.56 -0.99
CA GLU A 63 27.42 1.57 -0.24
C GLU A 63 27.29 1.41 1.29
N GLY A 64 26.34 0.59 1.77
CA GLY A 64 26.12 0.36 3.21
C GLY A 64 25.28 1.44 3.90
N GLN A 65 24.76 2.41 3.15
CA GLN A 65 23.85 3.44 3.62
C GLN A 65 22.45 3.22 3.05
N VAL A 66 21.42 3.64 3.79
CA VAL A 66 20.05 3.69 3.29
C VAL A 66 19.90 4.89 2.37
N VAL A 67 19.44 4.68 1.14
CA VAL A 67 19.06 5.76 0.21
C VAL A 67 17.76 6.39 0.70
N PHE A 68 17.77 7.71 0.91
CA PHE A 68 16.58 8.45 1.32
C PHE A 68 15.70 8.66 0.09
N THR A 69 14.76 7.74 -0.12
CA THR A 69 13.89 7.70 -1.30
C THR A 69 12.71 8.68 -1.14
N PRO A 70 12.00 9.04 -2.24
CA PRO A 70 10.78 9.83 -2.16
C PRO A 70 9.71 9.23 -1.23
N PHE A 71 9.66 7.90 -1.10
CA PHE A 71 8.80 7.23 -0.12
C PHE A 71 9.21 7.57 1.32
N LEU A 72 10.51 7.49 1.64
CA LEU A 72 11.02 7.81 2.98
C LEU A 72 10.86 9.30 3.30
N GLU A 73 11.02 10.17 2.31
CA GLU A 73 10.72 11.61 2.44
C GLU A 73 9.25 11.83 2.82
N MET A 74 8.32 11.24 2.06
CA MET A 74 6.88 11.35 2.36
C MET A 74 6.51 10.85 3.76
N ILE A 75 7.03 9.68 4.15
CA ILE A 75 6.77 9.11 5.48
C ILE A 75 7.34 10.02 6.59
N SER A 76 8.52 10.59 6.38
CA SER A 76 9.24 11.34 7.41
C SER A 76 8.78 12.79 7.57
N MET A 77 8.27 13.40 6.51
CA MET A 77 8.02 14.85 6.46
C MET A 77 6.54 15.24 6.53
N VAL A 78 5.62 14.37 6.08
CA VAL A 78 4.18 14.65 6.23
C VAL A 78 3.80 14.63 7.71
N GLU A 79 2.96 15.54 8.19
CA GLU A 79 2.51 15.52 9.59
C GLU A 79 1.37 14.52 9.84
N SER A 80 0.48 14.34 8.85
CA SER A 80 -0.69 13.48 8.91
C SER A 80 -0.30 12.00 9.10
N TYR A 81 -0.54 11.46 10.30
CA TYR A 81 -0.38 10.03 10.57
C TYR A 81 -1.23 9.16 9.63
N GLN A 82 -2.44 9.62 9.28
CA GLN A 82 -3.31 8.91 8.35
C GLN A 82 -2.64 8.78 6.97
N THR A 83 -2.03 9.85 6.45
CA THR A 83 -1.31 9.82 5.17
C THR A 83 -0.11 8.89 5.24
N LYS A 84 0.68 8.92 6.33
CA LYS A 84 1.81 7.98 6.53
C LYS A 84 1.34 6.53 6.47
N LYS A 85 0.28 6.22 7.22
CA LYS A 85 -0.32 4.89 7.30
C LYS A 85 -0.82 4.41 5.94
N GLU A 86 -1.47 5.27 5.18
CA GLU A 86 -1.99 4.92 3.85
C GLU A 86 -0.87 4.74 2.80
N ILE A 87 0.16 5.60 2.81
CA ILE A 87 1.33 5.45 1.93
C ILE A 87 2.11 4.17 2.28
N LEU A 88 2.27 3.87 3.57
CA LEU A 88 2.85 2.60 4.03
C LEU A 88 2.02 1.41 3.54
N PHE A 89 0.68 1.49 3.63
CA PHE A 89 -0.20 0.45 3.10
C PHE A 89 0.03 0.23 1.61
N TYR A 90 -0.01 1.30 0.81
CA TYR A 90 0.18 1.24 -0.64
C TYR A 90 1.52 0.57 -0.98
N MET A 91 2.61 0.98 -0.35
CA MET A 91 3.93 0.37 -0.57
C MET A 91 3.97 -1.11 -0.15
N THR A 92 3.28 -1.46 0.93
CA THR A 92 3.14 -2.86 1.36
C THR A 92 2.44 -3.69 0.28
N VAL A 93 1.37 -3.17 -0.33
CA VAL A 93 0.61 -3.83 -1.39
C VAL A 93 1.47 -3.98 -2.65
N VAL A 94 2.11 -2.91 -3.12
CA VAL A 94 2.96 -2.94 -4.32
C VAL A 94 4.10 -3.96 -4.20
N LYS A 95 4.61 -4.21 -3.00
CA LYS A 95 5.69 -5.18 -2.75
C LYS A 95 5.19 -6.57 -2.34
N THR A 96 3.88 -6.80 -2.28
CA THR A 96 3.29 -8.07 -1.82
C THR A 96 2.23 -8.58 -2.80
N PRO A 97 2.57 -9.50 -3.72
CA PRO A 97 1.66 -10.00 -4.75
C PRO A 97 0.32 -10.53 -4.21
N THR A 98 0.35 -11.23 -3.08
CA THR A 98 -0.87 -11.75 -2.45
C THR A 98 -1.86 -10.65 -2.05
N LEU A 99 -1.37 -9.51 -1.55
CA LEU A 99 -2.24 -8.37 -1.24
C LEU A 99 -2.83 -7.76 -2.52
N GLN A 100 -2.04 -7.65 -3.58
CA GLN A 100 -2.53 -7.13 -4.88
C GLN A 100 -3.67 -7.98 -5.42
N ILE A 101 -3.51 -9.31 -5.40
CA ILE A 101 -4.52 -10.26 -5.89
C ILE A 101 -5.80 -10.13 -5.05
N VAL A 102 -5.67 -10.20 -3.73
CA VAL A 102 -6.84 -10.13 -2.83
C VAL A 102 -7.58 -8.80 -2.97
N LEU A 103 -6.87 -7.67 -3.03
CA LEU A 103 -7.49 -6.35 -3.15
C LEU A 103 -8.15 -6.15 -4.52
N ARG A 104 -7.56 -6.67 -5.61
CA ARG A 104 -8.22 -6.69 -6.94
C ARG A 104 -9.48 -7.54 -6.95
N ASP A 105 -9.46 -8.69 -6.26
CA ASP A 105 -10.61 -9.57 -6.18
C ASP A 105 -11.73 -8.98 -5.31
N ILE A 106 -11.39 -8.23 -4.25
CA ILE A 106 -12.35 -7.42 -3.50
C ILE A 106 -12.92 -6.32 -4.42
N TYR A 107 -12.05 -5.55 -5.08
CA TYR A 107 -12.45 -4.45 -5.95
C TYR A 107 -13.37 -4.88 -7.10
N SER A 108 -13.11 -6.05 -7.70
CA SER A 108 -13.93 -6.62 -8.78
C SER A 108 -15.20 -7.33 -8.29
N GLY A 109 -15.38 -7.48 -6.97
CA GLY A 109 -16.51 -8.17 -6.36
C GLY A 109 -16.43 -9.70 -6.41
N LEU A 110 -15.29 -10.27 -6.81
CA LEU A 110 -15.06 -11.72 -6.74
C LEU A 110 -15.01 -12.19 -5.29
N LEU A 111 -14.30 -11.46 -4.44
CA LEU A 111 -14.49 -11.51 -2.99
C LEU A 111 -15.54 -10.47 -2.62
N LYS A 112 -16.66 -10.94 -2.05
CA LYS A 112 -17.79 -10.08 -1.67
C LYS A 112 -17.37 -9.05 -0.62
N GLU A 113 -18.17 -7.99 -0.44
CA GLU A 113 -17.96 -6.98 0.60
C GLU A 113 -18.07 -7.54 2.04
N LYS A 114 -18.71 -8.70 2.18
CA LYS A 114 -18.80 -9.46 3.42
C LYS A 114 -18.54 -10.92 3.15
N PHE A 115 -17.56 -11.50 3.85
CA PHE A 115 -17.19 -12.91 3.73
C PHE A 115 -16.80 -13.49 5.08
N THR A 116 -17.01 -14.79 5.26
CA THR A 116 -16.63 -15.49 6.48
C THR A 116 -15.17 -15.95 6.44
N LYS A 117 -14.65 -16.34 7.61
CA LYS A 117 -13.34 -16.99 7.70
C LYS A 117 -13.27 -18.27 6.88
N THR A 118 -14.34 -19.04 6.83
CA THR A 118 -14.42 -20.27 6.03
C THR A 118 -14.35 -19.94 4.55
N GLU A 119 -15.15 -18.99 4.07
CA GLU A 119 -15.13 -18.57 2.66
C GLU A 119 -13.75 -18.04 2.22
N LEU A 120 -13.08 -17.25 3.07
CA LEU A 120 -11.72 -16.77 2.77
C LEU A 120 -10.71 -17.93 2.78
N MET A 121 -10.85 -18.90 3.67
CA MET A 121 -9.97 -20.07 3.72
C MET A 121 -10.13 -20.94 2.47
N ASP A 122 -11.36 -21.14 2.00
CA ASP A 122 -11.66 -21.88 0.77
C ASP A 122 -11.08 -21.16 -0.45
N TYR A 123 -11.31 -19.84 -0.56
CA TYR A 123 -10.72 -19.00 -1.60
C TYR A 123 -9.18 -19.10 -1.62
N LEU A 124 -8.52 -19.07 -0.46
CA LEU A 124 -7.06 -19.22 -0.38
C LEU A 124 -6.62 -20.63 -0.78
N SER A 125 -7.35 -21.66 -0.36
CA SER A 125 -7.03 -23.06 -0.67
C SER A 125 -7.12 -23.35 -2.17
N GLU A 126 -8.11 -22.79 -2.85
CA GLU A 126 -8.26 -22.88 -4.30
C GLU A 126 -7.12 -22.20 -5.09
N ARG A 127 -6.47 -21.19 -4.49
CA ARG A 127 -5.40 -20.40 -5.13
C ARG A 127 -3.99 -20.74 -4.67
N MET A 128 -3.87 -21.53 -3.60
CA MET A 128 -2.61 -21.99 -3.00
C MET A 128 -2.46 -23.53 -3.11
N THR A 129 -2.86 -24.10 -4.25
CA THR A 129 -3.04 -25.56 -4.44
C THR A 129 -1.80 -26.42 -4.18
N GLU A 130 -0.59 -25.85 -4.28
CA GLU A 130 0.68 -26.54 -4.05
C GLU A 130 1.21 -26.38 -2.60
N HIS A 131 0.45 -25.72 -1.72
CA HIS A 131 0.87 -25.40 -0.35
C HIS A 131 0.14 -26.23 0.71
N LYS A 132 0.85 -26.55 1.79
CA LYS A 132 0.29 -27.25 2.95
C LYS A 132 -0.75 -26.38 3.64
N THR A 133 -1.77 -27.00 4.24
CA THR A 133 -2.83 -26.32 5.02
C THR A 133 -2.27 -25.34 6.05
N SER A 134 -1.21 -25.71 6.77
CA SER A 134 -0.56 -24.84 7.75
C SER A 134 -0.01 -23.54 7.15
N SER A 135 0.44 -23.56 5.90
CA SER A 135 0.91 -22.35 5.18
C SER A 135 -0.26 -21.47 4.75
N ILE A 136 -1.38 -22.09 4.38
CA ILE A 136 -2.62 -21.39 4.01
C ILE A 136 -3.20 -20.70 5.26
N GLU A 137 -3.30 -21.41 6.38
CA GLU A 137 -3.74 -20.87 7.67
C GLU A 137 -2.87 -19.70 8.14
N LYS A 138 -1.54 -19.83 7.98
CA LYS A 138 -0.61 -18.73 8.27
C LYS A 138 -0.85 -17.52 7.37
N THR A 139 -1.06 -17.76 6.08
CA THR A 139 -1.36 -16.70 5.10
C THR A 139 -2.66 -16.00 5.44
N LEU A 140 -3.72 -16.75 5.76
CA LEU A 140 -4.99 -16.24 6.25
C LEU A 140 -4.79 -15.33 7.47
N SER A 141 -4.05 -15.79 8.49
CA SER A 141 -3.78 -15.01 9.70
C SER A 141 -3.02 -13.71 9.40
N VAL A 142 -1.95 -13.77 8.60
CA VAL A 142 -1.15 -12.59 8.27
C VAL A 142 -1.94 -11.61 7.41
N LEU A 143 -2.61 -12.10 6.36
CA LEU A 143 -3.44 -11.31 5.45
C LEU A 143 -4.51 -10.54 6.21
N THR A 144 -5.32 -11.24 7.00
CA THR A 144 -6.40 -10.64 7.79
C THR A 144 -5.89 -9.66 8.83
N THR A 145 -4.72 -9.92 9.44
CA THR A 145 -4.07 -8.98 10.35
C THR A 145 -3.70 -7.68 9.63
N ILE A 146 -3.01 -7.76 8.49
CA ILE A 146 -2.62 -6.59 7.69
C ILE A 146 -3.87 -5.80 7.25
N LEU A 147 -4.86 -6.47 6.66
CA LEU A 147 -6.08 -5.80 6.20
C LEU A 147 -6.84 -5.13 7.35
N LYS A 148 -6.83 -5.71 8.56
CA LYS A 148 -7.44 -5.12 9.75
C LYS A 148 -6.63 -3.92 10.25
N ASP A 149 -5.31 -4.04 10.36
CA ASP A 149 -4.44 -3.01 10.90
C ASP A 149 -4.46 -1.74 10.02
N PHE A 150 -4.62 -1.91 8.71
CA PHE A 150 -4.83 -0.82 7.74
C PHE A 150 -6.31 -0.42 7.53
N ASN A 151 -7.24 -0.94 8.34
CA ASN A 151 -8.66 -0.61 8.31
C ASN A 151 -9.37 -0.89 6.97
N ILE A 152 -8.85 -1.86 6.20
CA ILE A 152 -9.44 -2.35 4.95
C ILE A 152 -10.63 -3.26 5.25
N ILE A 153 -10.54 -4.06 6.31
CA ILE A 153 -11.62 -4.90 6.81
C ILE A 153 -11.88 -4.66 8.28
N ASN A 154 -13.15 -4.78 8.66
CA ASN A 154 -13.60 -4.89 10.05
C ASN A 154 -13.89 -6.35 10.37
N VAL A 155 -13.61 -6.75 11.61
CA VAL A 155 -13.88 -8.11 12.09
C VAL A 155 -15.11 -8.09 12.99
N LYS A 156 -16.08 -8.96 12.72
CA LYS A 156 -17.27 -9.19 13.55
C LYS A 156 -17.39 -10.68 13.85
N GLU A 157 -17.91 -11.01 15.02
CA GLU A 157 -18.27 -12.37 15.35
C GLU A 157 -19.76 -12.58 15.10
N ASP A 158 -20.12 -13.61 14.33
CA ASP A 158 -21.48 -14.12 14.25
C ASP A 158 -21.76 -14.94 15.51
N THR A 159 -22.51 -14.37 16.45
CA THR A 159 -22.81 -15.01 17.74
C THR A 159 -23.66 -16.29 17.60
N ILE A 160 -24.39 -16.45 16.49
CA ILE A 160 -25.25 -17.61 16.25
C ILE A 160 -24.42 -18.75 15.65
N LYS A 161 -23.60 -18.44 14.65
CA LYS A 161 -22.76 -19.43 13.95
C LYS A 161 -21.40 -19.65 14.60
N LYS A 162 -21.03 -18.83 15.59
CA LYS A 162 -19.68 -18.78 16.19
C LYS A 162 -18.59 -18.66 15.11
N GLU A 163 -18.85 -17.81 14.12
CA GLU A 163 -18.00 -17.65 12.95
C GLU A 163 -17.47 -16.23 12.85
N ILE A 164 -16.21 -16.08 12.42
CA ILE A 164 -15.63 -14.77 12.17
C ILE A 164 -16.09 -14.29 10.79
N ILE A 165 -16.65 -13.09 10.76
CA ILE A 165 -17.08 -12.37 9.56
C ILE A 165 -16.14 -11.20 9.35
N TYR A 166 -15.60 -11.09 8.14
CA TYR A 166 -14.88 -9.93 7.67
C TYR A 166 -15.81 -9.06 6.83
N VAL A 167 -15.77 -7.75 7.08
CA VAL A 167 -16.56 -6.75 6.37
C VAL A 167 -15.61 -5.72 5.78
N VAL A 168 -15.59 -5.60 4.45
CA VAL A 168 -14.80 -4.60 3.74
C VAL A 168 -15.26 -3.19 4.13
N ASN A 169 -14.31 -2.28 4.31
CA ASN A 169 -14.60 -0.91 4.66
C ASN A 169 -14.94 -0.08 3.40
N GLU A 170 -16.22 0.12 3.13
CA GLU A 170 -16.70 0.96 2.01
C GLU A 170 -16.48 2.47 2.20
N ARG A 171 -16.10 2.89 3.42
CA ARG A 171 -15.88 4.29 3.79
C ARG A 171 -14.42 4.69 3.71
N LEU A 172 -13.57 3.88 3.07
CA LEU A 172 -12.19 4.27 2.80
C LEU A 172 -12.17 5.55 1.97
N ARG A 173 -11.55 6.59 2.51
CA ARG A 173 -11.33 7.87 1.85
C ARG A 173 -9.88 8.25 2.05
N PRO A 174 -8.95 7.68 1.26
CA PRO A 174 -7.55 8.03 1.34
C PRO A 174 -7.32 9.53 1.19
N THR A 175 -6.25 10.05 1.76
CA THR A 175 -5.89 11.46 1.58
C THR A 175 -5.54 11.74 0.13
N ASN A 176 -5.70 12.99 -0.31
CA ASN A 176 -5.39 13.37 -1.69
C ASN A 176 -3.89 13.14 -1.98
N GLU A 177 -3.05 13.43 -0.99
CA GLU A 177 -1.60 13.23 -0.99
C GLU A 177 -1.25 11.75 -1.17
N THR A 178 -1.96 10.83 -0.47
CA THR A 178 -1.80 9.38 -0.67
C THR A 178 -2.08 8.99 -2.11
N VAL A 179 -3.24 9.40 -2.66
CA VAL A 179 -3.64 9.00 -4.01
C VAL A 179 -2.70 9.60 -5.06
N ALA A 180 -2.29 10.85 -4.87
CA ALA A 180 -1.30 11.53 -5.70
C ALA A 180 0.03 10.77 -5.70
N PHE A 181 0.61 10.52 -4.52
CA PHE A 181 1.85 9.76 -4.37
C PHE A 181 1.75 8.40 -5.04
N SER A 182 0.66 7.68 -4.80
CA SER A 182 0.45 6.33 -5.31
C SER A 182 0.36 6.30 -6.84
N LEU A 183 -0.34 7.26 -7.45
CA LEU A 183 -0.41 7.38 -8.91
C LEU A 183 0.95 7.77 -9.50
N TYR A 184 1.67 8.73 -8.91
CA TYR A 184 3.02 9.07 -9.35
C TYR A 184 3.95 7.85 -9.24
N TYR A 185 3.92 7.11 -8.13
CA TYR A 185 4.72 5.90 -7.96
C TYR A 185 4.37 4.85 -9.02
N GLU A 186 3.08 4.56 -9.25
CA GLU A 186 2.65 3.59 -10.26
C GLU A 186 3.13 3.97 -11.66
N PHE A 187 2.88 5.21 -12.08
CA PHE A 187 3.15 5.62 -13.45
C PHE A 187 4.63 5.89 -13.72
N PHE A 188 5.42 6.30 -12.73
CA PHE A 188 6.85 6.59 -12.90
C PHE A 188 7.72 5.37 -12.59
N GLU A 189 7.49 4.70 -11.46
CA GLU A 189 8.39 3.65 -10.96
C GLU A 189 8.01 2.25 -11.44
N ILE A 190 6.73 2.01 -11.77
CA ILE A 190 6.24 0.69 -12.19
C ILE A 190 6.01 0.63 -13.71
N GLN A 191 5.35 1.64 -14.27
CA GLN A 191 4.89 1.60 -15.66
C GLN A 191 5.76 2.37 -16.64
N ASP A 192 6.65 3.24 -16.17
CA ASP A 192 7.43 4.20 -16.98
C ASP A 192 6.57 4.92 -18.04
N ASN A 193 5.41 5.43 -17.62
CA ASN A 193 4.44 6.10 -18.47
C ASN A 193 3.95 7.40 -17.85
N ARG A 194 4.52 8.52 -18.30
CA ARG A 194 4.24 9.86 -17.77
C ARG A 194 3.03 10.56 -18.39
N ILE A 195 2.48 9.99 -19.47
CA ILE A 195 1.38 10.57 -20.24
C ILE A 195 0.31 9.49 -20.48
N PRO A 196 -0.39 9.03 -19.42
CA PRO A 196 -1.42 8.02 -19.58
C PRO A 196 -2.63 8.53 -20.36
N THR A 197 -3.24 7.64 -21.15
CA THR A 197 -4.58 7.88 -21.68
C THR A 197 -5.60 7.98 -20.54
N THR A 198 -6.74 8.64 -20.78
CA THR A 198 -7.85 8.70 -19.81
C THR A 198 -8.23 7.31 -19.31
N GLU A 199 -8.41 6.34 -20.21
CA GLU A 199 -8.76 4.96 -19.84
C GLU A 199 -7.71 4.33 -18.90
N ARG A 200 -6.42 4.49 -19.22
CA ARG A 200 -5.35 3.89 -18.42
C ARG A 200 -5.26 4.51 -17.03
N LEU A 201 -5.40 5.84 -16.93
CA LEU A 201 -5.39 6.53 -15.65
C LEU A 201 -6.59 6.10 -14.79
N HIS A 202 -7.80 6.10 -15.35
CA HIS A 202 -9.01 5.71 -14.61
C HIS A 202 -9.02 4.23 -14.19
N ASN A 203 -8.27 3.37 -14.87
CA ASN A 203 -8.13 1.94 -14.55
C ASN A 203 -6.83 1.58 -13.80
N ALA A 204 -6.14 2.59 -13.25
CA ALA A 204 -4.91 2.42 -12.49
C ALA A 204 -5.04 1.39 -11.35
N GLU A 205 -3.96 0.67 -11.08
CA GLU A 205 -3.88 -0.32 -10.01
C GLU A 205 -4.01 0.33 -8.63
N THR A 206 -3.56 1.57 -8.49
CA THR A 206 -3.72 2.40 -7.31
C THR A 206 -5.16 2.43 -6.81
N PHE A 207 -6.14 2.60 -7.71
CA PHE A 207 -7.55 2.64 -7.31
C PHE A 207 -8.05 1.27 -6.83
N LYS A 208 -7.55 0.19 -7.41
CA LYS A 208 -7.89 -1.18 -7.01
C LYS A 208 -7.28 -1.52 -5.65
N TYR A 209 -6.02 -1.14 -5.42
CA TYR A 209 -5.30 -1.40 -4.17
C TYR A 209 -5.86 -0.59 -2.99
N LEU A 210 -6.33 0.63 -3.25
CA LEU A 210 -6.92 1.48 -2.22
C LEU A 210 -8.45 1.35 -2.13
N LEU A 211 -9.05 0.43 -2.89
CA LEU A 211 -10.50 0.19 -2.97
C LEU A 211 -11.31 1.47 -3.27
N ILE A 212 -10.80 2.29 -4.18
CA ILE A 212 -11.40 3.56 -4.61
C ILE A 212 -12.29 3.30 -5.83
N ASP A 213 -13.60 3.46 -5.67
CA ASP A 213 -14.55 3.33 -6.78
C ASP A 213 -14.34 4.40 -7.88
N HIS A 214 -14.94 4.17 -9.05
CA HIS A 214 -14.81 5.06 -10.21
C HIS A 214 -15.26 6.51 -9.96
N ILE A 215 -16.27 6.74 -9.11
CA ILE A 215 -16.79 8.07 -8.79
C ILE A 215 -15.75 8.82 -7.97
N LEU A 216 -15.22 8.17 -6.94
CA LEU A 216 -14.22 8.74 -6.05
C LEU A 216 -12.88 8.91 -6.78
N ALA A 217 -12.48 7.97 -7.64
CA ALA A 217 -11.31 8.10 -8.52
C ALA A 217 -11.40 9.36 -9.37
N GLY A 218 -12.56 9.63 -9.98
CA GLY A 218 -12.80 10.88 -10.72
C GLY A 218 -12.63 12.15 -9.88
N ARG A 219 -12.98 12.10 -8.58
CA ARG A 219 -12.75 13.24 -7.66
C ARG A 219 -11.27 13.45 -7.38
N TYR A 220 -10.49 12.40 -7.15
CA TYR A 220 -9.05 12.52 -6.95
C TYR A 220 -8.33 13.02 -8.21
N ILE A 221 -8.69 12.51 -9.39
CA ILE A 221 -8.14 12.98 -10.66
C ILE A 221 -8.46 14.47 -10.86
N LYS A 222 -9.70 14.89 -10.58
CA LYS A 222 -10.06 16.31 -10.64
C LYS A 222 -9.26 17.15 -9.64
N TRP A 223 -9.03 16.66 -8.42
CA TRP A 223 -8.21 17.35 -7.43
C TRP A 223 -6.76 17.49 -7.91
N LEU A 224 -6.17 16.45 -8.51
CA LEU A 224 -4.82 16.51 -9.09
C LEU A 224 -4.71 17.57 -10.18
N VAL A 225 -5.73 17.69 -11.05
CA VAL A 225 -5.78 18.74 -12.08
C VAL A 225 -5.88 20.13 -11.47
N LEU A 226 -6.78 20.32 -10.49
CA LEU A 226 -6.96 21.62 -9.83
C LEU A 226 -5.72 22.09 -9.07
N ASN A 227 -4.90 21.17 -8.58
CA ASN A 227 -3.66 21.47 -7.84
C ASN A 227 -2.41 21.38 -8.70
N ASN A 228 -2.57 21.34 -10.03
CA ASN A 228 -1.46 21.34 -10.99
C ASN A 228 -0.48 20.18 -10.77
N TYR A 229 -0.98 19.00 -10.39
CA TYR A 229 -0.23 17.73 -10.36
C TYR A 229 -0.48 16.90 -11.61
N LEU A 230 -1.50 17.24 -12.39
CA LEU A 230 -1.89 16.58 -13.61
C LEU A 230 -2.47 17.62 -14.58
N GLU A 231 -2.16 17.52 -15.86
CA GLU A 231 -2.75 18.35 -16.90
C GLU A 231 -3.60 17.48 -17.81
N PHE A 232 -4.77 17.98 -18.20
CA PHE A 232 -5.67 17.30 -19.13
C PHE A 232 -5.55 17.89 -20.52
N TYR A 233 -5.21 17.04 -21.49
CA TYR A 233 -5.08 17.41 -22.88
C TYR A 233 -6.14 16.70 -23.71
N LYS A 234 -6.87 17.48 -24.53
CA LYS A 234 -7.87 16.97 -25.47
C LYS A 234 -7.58 17.48 -26.87
N MET A 235 -7.24 16.57 -27.79
CA MET A 235 -7.12 16.85 -29.22
C MET A 235 -8.07 15.95 -30.00
N GLY A 236 -9.23 16.50 -30.38
CA GLY A 236 -10.30 15.74 -31.03
C GLY A 236 -10.86 14.65 -30.10
N SER A 237 -10.78 13.39 -30.54
CA SER A 237 -11.18 12.21 -29.75
C SER A 237 -10.09 11.67 -28.81
N ASN A 238 -8.86 12.19 -28.89
CA ASN A 238 -7.76 11.76 -28.05
C ASN A 238 -7.72 12.59 -26.77
N GLU A 239 -8.01 11.93 -25.65
CA GLU A 239 -7.96 12.49 -24.30
C GLU A 239 -6.83 11.81 -23.53
N GLN A 240 -5.90 12.61 -23.03
CA GLN A 240 -4.75 12.15 -22.27
C GLN A 240 -4.49 13.06 -21.08
N TYR A 241 -3.83 12.50 -20.08
CA TYR A 241 -3.33 13.24 -18.94
C TYR A 241 -1.81 13.24 -18.96
N GLN A 242 -1.21 14.32 -18.47
CA GLN A 242 0.23 14.41 -18.28
C GLN A 242 0.52 14.77 -16.83
N PHE A 243 1.41 14.02 -16.19
CA PHE A 243 1.92 14.39 -14.88
C PHE A 243 2.83 15.62 -14.99
N THR A 244 2.60 16.60 -14.14
CA THR A 244 3.30 17.90 -14.22
C THR A 244 4.69 17.85 -13.60
N CYS A 245 4.89 17.02 -12.57
CA CYS A 245 6.20 16.82 -11.97
C CYS A 245 7.00 15.82 -12.83
N SER A 246 8.30 16.09 -13.02
CA SER A 246 9.12 15.31 -13.97
C SER A 246 9.64 14.00 -13.38
N THR A 247 9.58 13.88 -12.05
CA THR A 247 9.91 12.68 -11.27
C THR A 247 8.99 12.54 -10.05
N LEU A 248 8.98 11.37 -9.42
CA LEU A 248 8.32 11.18 -8.11
C LEU A 248 8.96 12.08 -7.04
N ASN A 249 10.28 12.30 -7.11
CA ASN A 249 10.98 13.19 -6.18
C ASN A 249 10.48 14.63 -6.29
N ASP A 250 10.33 15.16 -7.52
CA ASP A 250 9.78 16.50 -7.76
C ASP A 250 8.38 16.66 -7.17
N PHE A 251 7.55 15.61 -7.30
CA PHE A 251 6.23 15.59 -6.69
C PHE A 251 6.32 15.70 -5.17
N VAL A 252 7.17 14.90 -4.51
CA VAL A 252 7.31 14.92 -3.05
C VAL A 252 7.80 16.29 -2.57
N GLN A 253 8.81 16.86 -3.23
CA GLN A 253 9.31 18.20 -2.92
C GLN A 253 8.22 19.28 -3.06
N LYS A 254 7.38 19.17 -4.11
CA LYS A 254 6.24 20.08 -4.31
C LYS A 254 5.17 19.94 -3.22
N VAL A 255 4.89 18.72 -2.76
CA VAL A 255 3.97 18.50 -1.63
C VAL A 255 4.54 19.13 -0.37
N MET A 256 5.82 18.92 -0.08
CA MET A 256 6.46 19.46 1.14
C MET A 256 6.51 20.99 1.15
N ALA A 257 6.81 21.63 0.02
CA ALA A 257 6.83 23.08 -0.08
C ALA A 257 5.47 23.74 0.22
N ASN A 258 4.36 23.02 -0.02
CA ASN A 258 3.01 23.51 0.31
C ASN A 258 2.63 23.29 1.78
N VAL A 259 3.37 22.46 2.53
CA VAL A 259 3.17 22.26 3.98
C VAL A 259 3.88 23.36 4.79
N GLU A 260 4.97 23.92 4.25
CA GLU A 260 5.75 24.99 4.89
C GLU A 260 5.23 26.42 4.61
N ALA A 261 4.25 26.58 3.72
CA ALA A 261 3.68 27.86 3.27
C ALA A 261 2.36 28.20 3.98
#